data_AF-A0A258GMN4-F1
#
_entry.id   AF-A0A258GMN4-F1
#
_cell.length_a   1.000
_cell.length_b   1.000
_cell.length_c   1.000
_cell.angle_alpha   90.00
_cell.angle_beta   90.00
_cell.angle_gamma   90.00
#
_symmetry.space_group_name_H-M   'P 1'
#
loop_
_entity.id
_entity.type
_entity.pdbx_description
1 polymer ?
#
loop_
_entity_poly.entity_id
_entity_poly.type
_entity_poly.pdbx_seq_one_letter_code
_entity_poly.pdbx_strand_id
1 'polypeptide(L)'
;MTPFHRSASAVLLVSATALAGCATTSAKPPAIRYDDPPVGIAATLAPEPPRAVEVVTIPEPLPLPGQLKPVADSAPPSEPADPRRRIGAANAAARVQPVRDGFLNAIQQYPWTQGALYQVYTAPGQVTDIALQEGEQLVGPGPVAAGDTVRWIIGDTVSGSG
;
A
#
# COMPACT_ATOMS: atom_id res chain seq x y z
N MET A 1 9.82 42.77 101.03
CA MET A 1 9.61 41.53 100.23
C MET A 1 8.58 41.81 99.16
N THR A 2 9.02 41.93 97.91
CA THR A 2 8.26 42.50 96.78
C THR A 2 7.38 41.44 96.09
N PRO A 3 6.03 41.60 96.07
CA PRO A 3 5.12 40.67 95.39
C PRO A 3 5.06 40.87 93.86
N PHE A 4 5.67 41.94 93.35
CA PHE A 4 5.53 42.38 91.95
C PHE A 4 6.18 41.46 90.90
N HIS A 5 7.27 40.77 91.24
CA HIS A 5 8.00 39.91 90.28
C HIS A 5 7.29 38.58 89.98
N ARG A 6 6.46 38.06 90.90
CA ARG A 6 5.70 36.82 90.69
C ARG A 6 4.51 37.01 89.76
N SER A 7 3.82 38.16 89.85
CA SER A 7 2.67 38.46 88.98
C SER A 7 3.07 38.72 87.53
N ALA A 8 4.20 39.39 87.31
CA ALA A 8 4.73 39.61 85.95
C ALA A 8 5.09 38.31 85.23
N SER A 9 5.59 37.32 85.97
CA SER A 9 5.97 36.00 85.42
C SER A 9 4.73 35.16 85.05
N ALA A 10 3.66 35.25 85.84
CA ALA A 10 2.40 34.56 85.56
C ALA A 10 1.67 35.13 84.34
N VAL A 11 1.67 36.46 84.18
CA VAL A 11 1.07 37.12 83.00
C VAL A 11 1.83 36.76 81.72
N LEU A 12 3.17 36.73 81.77
CA LEU A 12 3.99 36.37 80.60
C LEU A 12 3.73 34.92 80.13
N LEU A 13 3.59 33.98 81.08
CA LEU A 13 3.29 32.56 80.78
C LEU A 13 1.89 32.37 80.18
N VAL A 14 0.88 33.13 80.63
CA VAL A 14 -0.48 33.09 80.08
C VAL A 14 -0.53 33.73 78.69
N SER A 15 0.23 34.80 78.44
CA SER A 15 0.32 35.40 77.11
C SER A 15 1.03 34.48 76.11
N ALA A 16 2.06 33.75 76.53
CA ALA A 16 2.78 32.83 75.65
C ALA A 16 1.93 31.63 75.19
N THR A 17 1.01 31.13 76.01
CA THR A 17 0.12 30.01 75.62
C THR A 17 -1.00 30.44 74.68
N ALA A 18 -1.46 31.70 74.76
CA ALA A 18 -2.49 32.22 73.86
C ALA A 18 -2.02 32.40 72.40
N LEU A 19 -0.72 32.62 72.17
CA LEU A 19 -0.16 32.80 70.82
C LEU A 19 0.15 31.48 70.07
N ALA A 20 0.12 30.32 70.74
CA ALA A 20 0.41 29.02 70.11
C ALA A 20 -0.78 28.43 69.31
N GLY A 21 -1.95 29.08 69.32
CA GLY A 21 -3.19 28.54 68.73
C GLY A 21 -3.41 28.80 67.23
N CYS A 22 -2.57 29.58 66.55
CA CYS A 22 -2.88 30.06 65.19
C CYS A 22 -2.25 29.26 64.04
N ALA A 23 -1.57 28.14 64.28
CA ALA A 23 -0.91 27.36 63.23
C ALA A 23 -1.57 26.02 62.86
N THR A 24 -2.70 25.65 63.47
CA THR A 24 -3.40 24.39 63.16
C THR A 24 -4.60 24.61 62.26
N THR A 25 -4.37 25.06 61.02
CA THR A 25 -5.35 24.87 59.94
C THR A 25 -5.08 23.52 59.28
N SER A 26 -5.46 22.44 59.99
CA SER A 26 -5.60 21.09 59.41
C SER A 26 -6.87 21.03 58.54
N ALA A 27 -7.02 21.95 57.60
CA ALA A 27 -8.01 21.84 56.54
C ALA A 27 -7.31 21.15 55.37
N LYS A 28 -7.34 19.81 55.34
CA LYS A 28 -6.93 19.05 54.16
C LYS A 28 -7.78 19.59 52.99
N PRO A 29 -7.15 20.11 51.92
CA PRO A 29 -7.91 20.55 50.75
C PRO A 29 -8.81 19.41 50.28
N PRO A 30 -10.08 19.67 49.92
CA PRO A 30 -10.94 18.63 49.39
C PRO A 30 -10.27 18.02 48.17
N ALA A 31 -10.28 16.70 48.06
CA ALA A 31 -9.75 16.02 46.89
C ALA A 31 -10.64 16.36 45.69
N ILE A 32 -10.17 17.27 44.84
CA ILE A 32 -10.82 17.57 43.56
C ILE A 32 -10.59 16.36 42.66
N ARG A 33 -11.64 15.61 42.36
CA ARG A 33 -11.64 14.61 41.30
C ARG A 33 -11.49 15.36 39.98
N TYR A 34 -10.37 15.16 39.28
CA TYR A 34 -10.27 15.55 37.88
C TYR A 34 -11.20 14.65 37.06
N ASP A 35 -11.93 15.24 36.12
CA ASP A 35 -12.63 14.49 35.09
C ASP A 35 -11.62 13.65 34.30
N ASP A 36 -11.96 12.39 34.04
CA ASP A 36 -11.13 11.57 33.14
C ASP A 36 -11.14 12.25 31.77
N PRO A 37 -9.98 12.70 31.25
CA PRO A 37 -9.94 13.29 29.93
C PRO A 37 -10.45 12.21 28.95
N PRO A 38 -11.31 12.56 27.98
CA PRO A 38 -11.72 11.61 26.96
C PRO A 38 -10.45 10.98 26.37
N VAL A 39 -10.47 9.64 26.22
CA VAL A 39 -9.36 8.86 25.65
C VAL A 39 -8.88 9.62 24.43
N GLY A 40 -7.66 10.16 24.53
CA GLY A 40 -7.17 11.19 23.61
C GLY A 40 -7.43 10.76 22.18
N ILE A 41 -8.14 11.61 21.43
CA ILE A 41 -8.32 11.40 19.99
C ILE A 41 -6.91 11.39 19.42
N ALA A 42 -6.44 10.21 19.01
CA ALA A 42 -5.11 10.07 18.44
C ALA A 42 -5.03 11.01 17.25
N ALA A 43 -4.11 11.98 17.31
CA ALA A 43 -3.91 12.91 16.22
C ALA A 43 -3.34 12.13 15.03
N THR A 44 -4.21 11.73 14.11
CA THR A 44 -3.79 11.11 12.85
C THR A 44 -3.14 12.19 12.00
N LEU A 45 -1.90 11.94 11.56
CA LEU A 45 -1.21 12.83 10.63
C LEU A 45 -2.07 13.01 9.38
N ALA A 46 -2.44 14.26 9.11
CA ALA A 46 -3.13 14.59 7.86
C ALA A 46 -2.24 14.19 6.68
N PRO A 47 -2.80 13.65 5.59
CA PRO A 47 -2.04 13.32 4.40
C PRO A 47 -1.31 14.57 3.88
N GLU A 48 -0.03 14.41 3.57
CA GLU A 48 0.78 15.51 3.08
C GLU A 48 0.22 15.99 1.73
N PRO A 49 0.02 17.31 1.54
CA PRO A 49 -0.54 17.84 0.32
C PRO A 49 0.28 17.39 -0.90
N PRO A 50 -0.38 17.05 -2.02
CA PRO A 50 0.30 16.58 -3.21
C PRO A 50 1.30 17.64 -3.68
N ARG A 51 2.55 17.23 -3.86
CA ARG A 51 3.63 18.09 -4.36
C ARG A 51 3.23 18.63 -5.73
N ALA A 52 3.36 19.93 -5.94
CA ALA A 52 3.10 20.55 -7.23
C ALA A 52 4.01 19.91 -8.29
N VAL A 53 3.42 19.16 -9.22
CA VAL A 53 4.12 18.59 -10.37
C VAL A 53 4.13 19.66 -11.45
N GLU A 54 5.28 20.29 -11.66
CA GLU A 54 5.48 21.16 -12.81
C GLU A 54 5.74 20.28 -14.04
N VAL A 55 4.75 20.21 -14.94
CA VAL A 55 4.88 19.50 -16.21
C VAL A 55 5.73 20.38 -17.14
N VAL A 56 7.04 20.16 -17.11
CA VAL A 56 7.96 20.73 -18.10
C VAL A 56 7.72 20.00 -19.41
N THR A 57 7.16 20.71 -20.39
CA THR A 57 6.95 20.15 -21.73
C THR A 57 8.31 19.86 -22.36
N ILE A 58 8.49 18.62 -22.83
CA ILE A 58 9.66 18.27 -23.64
C ILE A 58 9.52 19.08 -24.94
N PRO A 59 10.51 19.92 -25.31
CA PRO A 59 10.44 20.68 -26.54
C PRO A 59 10.40 19.71 -27.73
N GLU A 60 9.32 19.77 -28.51
CA GLU A 60 9.21 19.02 -29.75
C GLU A 60 10.18 19.63 -30.78
N PRO A 61 11.15 18.87 -31.29
CA PRO A 61 12.06 19.39 -32.31
C PRO A 61 11.28 19.67 -33.59
N LEU A 62 11.12 20.94 -33.92
CA LEU A 62 10.53 21.38 -35.18
C LEU A 62 11.51 21.06 -36.32
N PRO A 63 11.14 20.21 -37.30
CA PRO A 63 11.99 19.95 -38.44
C PRO A 63 12.08 21.22 -39.30
N LEU A 64 13.28 21.79 -39.40
CA LEU A 64 13.52 22.89 -40.33
C LEU A 64 13.51 22.34 -41.78
N PRO A 65 13.10 23.15 -42.77
CA PRO A 65 13.14 22.74 -44.17
C PRO A 65 14.53 22.20 -44.57
N GLY A 66 14.56 20.97 -45.10
CA GLY A 66 15.80 20.33 -45.57
C GLY A 66 16.59 19.53 -44.51
N GLN A 67 16.11 19.38 -43.27
CA GLN A 67 16.79 18.58 -42.25
C GLN A 67 16.53 17.06 -42.34
N LEU A 68 15.40 16.64 -42.91
CA LEU A 68 15.03 15.23 -42.99
C LEU A 68 15.55 14.61 -44.29
N LYS A 69 16.30 13.50 -44.16
CA LYS A 69 16.69 12.68 -45.31
C LYS A 69 15.44 12.01 -45.88
N PRO A 70 15.19 12.06 -47.20
CA PRO A 70 14.09 11.32 -47.81
C PRO A 70 14.24 9.83 -47.52
N VAL A 71 13.24 9.26 -46.86
CA VAL A 71 13.11 7.80 -46.77
C VAL A 71 12.63 7.36 -48.14
N ALA A 72 13.37 6.43 -48.77
CA ALA A 72 12.91 5.84 -50.01
C ALA A 72 11.65 5.04 -49.71
N ASP A 73 10.56 5.32 -50.43
CA ASP A 73 9.35 4.50 -50.37
C ASP A 73 9.66 3.11 -50.94
N SER A 74 10.03 2.18 -50.06
CA SER A 74 10.12 0.77 -50.40
C SER A 74 8.75 0.14 -50.21
N ALA A 75 8.22 -0.50 -51.25
CA ALA A 75 7.03 -1.33 -51.12
C ALA A 75 7.24 -2.38 -50.01
N PRO A 76 6.24 -2.64 -49.16
CA PRO A 76 6.36 -3.66 -48.14
C PRO A 76 6.62 -5.03 -48.79
N PRO A 77 7.40 -5.90 -48.13
CA PRO A 77 7.65 -7.24 -48.64
C PRO A 77 6.33 -8.00 -48.84
N SER A 78 6.27 -8.79 -49.92
CA SER A 78 5.09 -9.61 -50.23
C SER A 78 4.86 -10.66 -49.13
N GLU A 79 3.58 -10.87 -48.76
CA GLU A 79 3.22 -11.87 -47.77
C GLU A 79 3.51 -13.31 -48.29
N PRO A 80 3.89 -14.25 -47.41
CA PRO A 80 4.09 -15.65 -47.80
C PRO A 80 2.83 -16.26 -48.41
N ALA A 81 2.95 -16.94 -49.55
CA ALA A 81 1.81 -17.59 -50.22
C ALA A 81 1.15 -18.71 -49.39
N ASP A 82 1.90 -19.37 -48.50
CA ASP A 82 1.39 -20.42 -47.62
C ASP A 82 0.73 -19.81 -46.36
N PRO A 83 -0.60 -19.99 -46.16
CA PRO A 83 -1.31 -19.46 -45.00
C PRO A 83 -0.74 -19.96 -43.66
N ARG A 84 -0.17 -21.16 -43.62
CA ARG A 84 0.41 -21.71 -42.36
C ARG A 84 1.60 -20.89 -41.88
N ARG A 85 2.41 -20.38 -42.80
CA ARG A 85 3.54 -19.50 -42.47
C ARG A 85 3.07 -18.16 -41.93
N ARG A 86 2.00 -17.60 -42.51
CA ARG A 86 1.40 -16.34 -42.05
C ARG A 86 0.86 -16.47 -40.62
N ILE A 87 0.07 -17.51 -40.37
CA ILE A 87 -0.51 -17.80 -39.04
C ILE A 87 0.60 -18.12 -38.03
N GLY A 88 1.60 -18.91 -38.42
CA GLY A 88 2.73 -19.25 -37.56
C GLY A 88 3.53 -18.01 -37.13
N ALA A 89 3.81 -17.09 -38.06
CA ALA A 89 4.49 -15.84 -37.76
C ALA A 89 3.66 -14.95 -36.82
N ALA A 90 2.36 -14.82 -37.05
CA ALA A 90 1.47 -14.06 -36.17
C ALA A 90 1.43 -14.66 -34.75
N ASN A 91 1.27 -15.98 -34.64
CA ASN A 91 1.28 -16.67 -33.34
C ASN A 91 2.63 -16.55 -32.62
N ALA A 92 3.74 -16.56 -33.36
CA ALA A 92 5.07 -16.37 -32.77
C ALA A 92 5.25 -14.94 -32.26
N ALA A 93 4.80 -13.94 -33.01
CA ALA A 93 4.86 -12.54 -32.62
C ALA A 93 3.97 -12.21 -31.41
N ALA A 94 2.81 -12.86 -31.30
CA ALA A 94 1.90 -12.70 -30.17
C ALA A 94 2.29 -13.49 -28.91
N ARG A 95 3.27 -14.41 -29.00
CA ARG A 95 3.58 -15.35 -27.91
C ARG A 95 4.44 -14.71 -26.82
N VAL A 96 3.95 -14.80 -25.60
CA VAL A 96 4.69 -14.48 -24.38
C VAL A 96 5.14 -15.79 -23.74
N GLN A 97 6.45 -15.99 -23.68
CA GLN A 97 7.05 -17.20 -23.11
C GLN A 97 7.65 -16.90 -21.73
N PRO A 98 7.61 -17.87 -20.80
CA PRO A 98 8.33 -17.77 -19.55
C PRO A 98 9.83 -17.75 -19.83
N VAL A 99 10.56 -16.90 -19.12
CA VAL A 99 12.02 -16.82 -19.18
C VAL A 99 12.59 -17.44 -17.92
N ARG A 100 13.76 -18.08 -18.02
CA ARG A 100 14.39 -18.79 -16.90
C ARG A 100 14.51 -17.91 -15.65
N ASP A 101 14.93 -16.67 -15.83
CA ASP A 101 15.16 -15.72 -14.74
C ASP A 101 13.89 -14.93 -14.38
N GLY A 102 12.74 -15.28 -14.97
CA GLY A 102 11.44 -14.65 -14.73
C GLY A 102 10.61 -15.35 -13.67
N PHE A 103 11.09 -16.47 -13.14
CA PHE A 103 10.45 -17.21 -12.07
C PHE A 103 10.86 -16.65 -10.71
N LEU A 104 9.87 -16.27 -9.91
CA LEU A 104 10.02 -16.00 -8.48
C LEU A 104 9.50 -17.23 -7.74
N ASN A 105 10.41 -18.09 -7.27
CA ASN A 105 10.08 -19.45 -6.83
C ASN A 105 9.42 -20.26 -7.97
N ALA A 106 8.21 -20.78 -7.74
CA ALA A 106 7.41 -21.47 -8.76
C ALA A 106 6.38 -20.55 -9.44
N ILE A 107 6.47 -19.22 -9.24
CA ILE A 107 5.52 -18.24 -9.75
C ILE A 107 6.10 -17.56 -10.99
N GLN A 108 5.31 -17.51 -12.05
CA GLN A 108 5.58 -16.70 -13.23
C GLN A 108 4.51 -15.61 -13.35
N GLN A 109 4.94 -14.36 -13.30
CA GLN A 109 4.06 -13.22 -13.55
C GLN A 109 4.07 -12.87 -15.04
N TYR A 110 2.88 -12.64 -15.60
CA TYR A 110 2.71 -12.20 -16.98
C TYR A 110 2.09 -10.81 -17.00
N PRO A 111 2.70 -9.82 -17.67
CA PRO A 111 2.04 -8.54 -17.91
C PRO A 111 0.93 -8.74 -18.93
N TRP A 112 -0.30 -8.32 -18.59
CA TRP A 112 -1.43 -8.44 -19.49
C TRP A 112 -1.29 -7.51 -20.70
N THR A 113 -1.62 -8.05 -21.87
CA THR A 113 -1.70 -7.34 -23.14
C THR A 113 -2.77 -8.02 -24.00
N GLN A 114 -3.62 -7.21 -24.63
CA GLN A 114 -4.67 -7.68 -25.50
C GLN A 114 -4.10 -8.45 -26.71
N GLY A 115 -4.65 -9.64 -26.98
CA GLY A 115 -4.27 -10.48 -28.12
C GLY A 115 -2.98 -11.29 -27.94
N ALA A 116 -2.36 -11.26 -26.76
CA ALA A 116 -1.18 -12.06 -26.46
C ALA A 116 -1.53 -13.55 -26.24
N LEU A 117 -0.59 -14.43 -26.59
CA LEU A 117 -0.65 -15.86 -26.34
C LEU A 117 0.34 -16.22 -25.21
N TYR A 118 -0.17 -16.45 -24.01
CA TYR A 118 0.66 -16.84 -22.86
C TYR A 118 0.94 -18.34 -22.86
N GLN A 119 2.21 -18.70 -22.75
CA GLN A 119 2.62 -20.10 -22.62
C GLN A 119 2.85 -20.45 -21.16
N VAL A 120 2.12 -21.43 -20.63
CA VAL A 120 2.31 -21.91 -19.26
C VAL A 120 3.01 -23.27 -19.30
N TYR A 121 4.04 -23.44 -18.47
CA TYR A 121 4.66 -24.73 -18.22
C TYR A 121 4.10 -25.34 -16.95
N THR A 122 3.63 -26.57 -17.05
CA THR A 122 3.01 -27.32 -15.96
C THR A 122 3.72 -28.67 -15.80
N ALA A 123 3.56 -29.30 -14.65
CA ALA A 123 4.12 -30.62 -14.37
C ALA A 123 2.98 -31.65 -14.24
N PRO A 124 3.04 -32.80 -14.96
CA PRO A 124 2.04 -33.85 -14.81
C PRO A 124 1.90 -34.31 -13.35
N GLY A 125 0.65 -34.45 -12.88
CA GLY A 125 0.35 -34.82 -11.49
C GLY A 125 0.51 -33.68 -10.48
N GLN A 126 0.89 -32.47 -10.91
CA GLN A 126 0.92 -31.28 -10.07
C GLN A 126 -0.20 -30.32 -10.48
N VAL A 127 -0.78 -29.64 -9.49
CA VAL A 127 -1.74 -28.56 -9.73
C VAL A 127 -0.95 -27.30 -10.06
N THR A 128 -1.32 -26.64 -11.17
CA THR A 128 -0.84 -25.30 -11.50
C THR A 128 -2.00 -24.34 -11.35
N ASP A 129 -1.84 -23.32 -10.52
CA ASP A 129 -2.84 -22.28 -10.31
C ASP A 129 -2.59 -21.09 -11.25
N ILE A 130 -3.66 -20.46 -11.72
CA ILE A 130 -3.62 -19.26 -12.55
C ILE A 130 -4.40 -18.16 -11.82
N ALA A 131 -3.66 -17.32 -11.10
CA ALA A 131 -4.23 -16.17 -10.42
C ALA A 131 -4.36 -14.99 -11.38
N LEU A 132 -5.55 -14.41 -11.43
CA LEU A 132 -5.85 -13.20 -12.18
C LEU A 132 -5.79 -11.97 -11.27
N GLN A 133 -5.46 -10.80 -11.84
CA GLN A 133 -5.61 -9.54 -11.11
C GLN A 133 -7.09 -9.16 -10.96
N GLU A 134 -7.36 -8.20 -10.07
CA GLU A 134 -8.70 -7.65 -9.91
C GLU A 134 -9.21 -7.09 -11.25
N GLY A 135 -10.40 -7.54 -11.67
CA GLY A 135 -11.01 -7.15 -12.94
C GLY A 135 -10.61 -7.98 -14.16
N GLU A 136 -9.60 -8.85 -14.05
CA GLU A 136 -9.25 -9.79 -15.12
C GLU A 136 -10.14 -11.04 -15.09
N GLN A 137 -10.43 -11.59 -16.28
CA GLN A 137 -11.25 -12.80 -16.44
C GLN A 137 -10.63 -13.71 -17.51
N LEU A 138 -10.56 -15.02 -17.24
CA LEU A 138 -10.04 -16.01 -18.21
C LEU A 138 -10.94 -16.14 -19.45
N VAL A 139 -12.25 -15.96 -19.25
CA VAL A 139 -13.30 -16.04 -20.25
C VAL A 139 -14.38 -15.04 -19.87
N GLY A 140 -15.27 -14.69 -20.81
CA GLY A 140 -16.50 -13.94 -20.49
C GLY A 140 -17.48 -14.79 -19.65
N PRO A 141 -18.81 -14.64 -19.81
CA PRO A 141 -19.79 -15.33 -18.97
C PRO A 141 -19.92 -16.85 -19.20
N GLY A 142 -19.02 -17.48 -19.97
CA GLY A 142 -19.07 -18.90 -20.33
C GLY A 142 -17.97 -19.74 -19.68
N PRO A 143 -18.01 -21.08 -19.77
CA PRO A 143 -16.99 -21.96 -19.23
C PRO A 143 -15.66 -21.87 -20.00
N VAL A 144 -14.55 -22.17 -19.34
CA VAL A 144 -13.23 -22.28 -19.98
C VAL A 144 -13.22 -23.44 -20.96
N ALA A 145 -12.93 -23.15 -22.23
CA ALA A 145 -12.79 -24.17 -23.27
C ALA A 145 -11.34 -24.67 -23.34
N ALA A 146 -11.16 -26.00 -23.40
CA ALA A 146 -9.85 -26.62 -23.58
C ALA A 146 -9.90 -27.69 -24.66
N GLY A 147 -8.81 -27.79 -25.44
CA GLY A 147 -8.74 -28.69 -26.59
C GLY A 147 -8.55 -30.17 -26.23
N ASP A 148 -7.88 -30.46 -25.12
CA ASP A 148 -7.65 -31.83 -24.65
C ASP A 148 -8.06 -31.93 -23.17
N THR A 149 -9.31 -32.28 -22.90
CA THR A 149 -9.83 -32.49 -21.54
C THR A 149 -9.74 -33.94 -21.09
N VAL A 150 -9.22 -34.83 -21.93
CA VAL A 150 -8.97 -36.23 -21.56
C VAL A 150 -7.73 -36.31 -20.68
N ARG A 151 -6.71 -35.50 -21.00
CA ARG A 151 -5.44 -35.45 -20.25
C ARG A 151 -5.36 -34.28 -19.27
N TRP A 152 -6.19 -33.26 -19.44
CA TRP A 152 -6.20 -32.07 -18.58
C TRP A 152 -7.52 -31.93 -17.84
N ILE A 153 -7.43 -31.69 -16.55
CA ILE A 153 -8.56 -31.31 -15.71
C ILE A 153 -8.40 -29.83 -15.41
N ILE A 154 -9.43 -29.04 -15.73
CA ILE A 154 -9.48 -27.60 -15.47
C ILE A 154 -10.66 -27.37 -14.53
N GLY A 155 -10.44 -26.61 -13.47
CA GLY A 155 -11.47 -26.21 -12.54
C GLY A 155 -11.17 -24.82 -12.02
N ASP A 156 -12.23 -24.10 -11.68
CA ASP A 156 -12.12 -22.80 -11.03
C ASP A 156 -11.88 -23.00 -9.54
N THR A 157 -11.01 -22.16 -8.97
CA THR A 157 -10.77 -22.12 -7.53
C THR A 157 -10.74 -20.66 -7.07
N VAL A 158 -11.07 -20.44 -5.81
CA VAL A 158 -10.97 -19.14 -5.16
C VAL A 158 -9.83 -19.22 -4.16
N SER A 159 -8.92 -18.25 -4.18
CA SER A 159 -7.85 -18.17 -3.19
C SER A 159 -8.45 -18.09 -1.78
N GLY A 160 -8.00 -18.97 -0.88
CA GLY A 160 -8.33 -18.90 0.55
C GLY A 160 -7.47 -17.86 1.27
N SER A 161 -7.99 -17.33 2.39
CA SER A 161 -7.21 -16.49 3.30
C SER A 161 -6.37 -17.36 4.23
N GLY A 162 -5.08 -17.52 3.90
CA GLY A 162 -4.06 -18.15 4.74
C GLY A 162 -3.23 -17.12 5.50
#